data_AF-A0A351MS54-F1
#
_entry.id   AF-A0A351MS54-F1
#
_cell.length_a   1.000
_cell.length_b   1.000
_cell.length_c   1.000
_cell.angle_alpha   90.00
_cell.angle_beta   90.00
_cell.angle_gamma   90.00
#
_symmetry.space_group_name_H-M   'P 1'
#
loop_
_entity.id
_entity.type
_entity.pdbx_description
1 polymer ?
#
loop_
_entity_poly.entity_id
_entity_poly.type
_entity_poly.pdbx_seq_one_letter_code
_entity_poly.pdbx_strand_id
1 'polypeptide(L)'
;AECAYIHNLRNNANPGVLWKLAGEGSWRRNYHTFLDGNLYPTHGLGPVAQYMGINRGDNFKRIVSMSSPEFNLTEFRDKHNPNGGRHKDEKYVCGDINTAIIKTELGRTIMIQHDVVSPRPYSRINALCGTKATFFGYPDRLCVDGSHDWTYEGPAMEKFMKENGHPIWKKIGDYARKGGFGHGGMDYVMNWRLLDCVRQGITPDMTVYDAA
;
A
#
# COMPACT_ATOMS: atom_id res chain seq x y z
N ALA A 1 2.94 3.56 13.64
CA ALA A 1 2.05 3.44 12.47
C ALA A 1 2.25 2.08 11.82
N GLU A 2 1.25 1.62 11.09
CA GLU A 2 1.30 0.34 10.40
C GLU A 2 0.79 0.52 8.98
N CYS A 3 1.49 -0.06 8.01
CA CYS A 3 1.11 0.01 6.61
C CYS A 3 1.55 -1.24 5.86
N ALA A 4 1.01 -1.42 4.66
CA ALA A 4 1.36 -2.56 3.84
C ALA A 4 1.06 -2.33 2.36
N TYR A 5 1.55 -3.27 1.54
CA TYR A 5 0.92 -3.63 0.29
C TYR A 5 0.63 -5.13 0.33
N ILE A 6 -0.61 -5.47 0.70
CA ILE A 6 -1.13 -6.83 0.71
C ILE A 6 -2.09 -6.97 -0.47
N HIS A 7 -1.72 -7.79 -1.45
CA HIS A 7 -2.52 -7.98 -2.65
C HIS A 7 -2.23 -9.35 -3.27
N ASN A 8 -3.16 -10.31 -3.18
CA ASN A 8 -3.00 -11.60 -3.88
C ASN A 8 -2.93 -11.41 -5.41
N LEU A 9 -1.73 -11.40 -5.98
CA LEU A 9 -1.50 -11.23 -7.42
C LEU A 9 -1.32 -12.56 -8.16
N ARG A 10 -1.22 -13.69 -7.44
CA ARG A 10 -1.18 -15.02 -8.07
C ARG A 10 -2.53 -15.45 -8.64
N ASN A 11 -3.66 -14.94 -8.11
CA ASN A 11 -5.01 -15.42 -8.47
C ASN A 11 -6.00 -14.36 -9.00
N ASN A 12 -5.68 -13.06 -9.01
CA ASN A 12 -6.69 -11.99 -9.25
C ASN A 12 -7.13 -11.77 -10.73
N ALA A 13 -6.87 -12.74 -11.60
CA ALA A 13 -7.49 -12.96 -12.91
C ALA A 13 -7.11 -14.39 -13.30
N ASN A 14 -7.76 -15.03 -14.27
CA ASN A 14 -7.30 -16.33 -14.75
C ASN A 14 -6.56 -16.12 -16.09
N PRO A 15 -5.20 -16.13 -16.16
CA PRO A 15 -4.24 -16.32 -15.07
C PRO A 15 -3.94 -15.03 -14.28
N GLY A 16 -3.46 -15.18 -13.04
CA GLY A 16 -3.21 -14.06 -12.11
C GLY A 16 -2.17 -13.11 -12.68
N VAL A 17 -2.13 -11.87 -12.20
CA VAL A 17 -1.23 -10.83 -12.75
C VAL A 17 0.21 -11.32 -12.83
N LEU A 18 0.70 -12.04 -11.81
CA LEU A 18 2.06 -12.57 -11.80
C LEU A 18 2.32 -13.64 -12.86
N TRP A 19 1.30 -14.27 -13.44
CA TRP A 19 1.44 -15.37 -14.41
C TRP A 19 1.06 -14.96 -15.84
N LYS A 20 0.59 -13.73 -16.07
CA LYS A 20 0.34 -13.24 -17.42
C LYS A 20 1.64 -13.13 -18.21
N LEU A 21 1.61 -13.43 -19.50
CA LEU A 21 2.78 -13.31 -20.38
C LEU A 21 2.97 -11.89 -20.97
N ALA A 22 2.09 -10.95 -20.59
CA ALA A 22 2.09 -9.57 -21.05
C ALA A 22 1.84 -8.61 -19.88
N GLY A 23 2.11 -7.32 -20.09
CA GLY A 23 1.97 -6.29 -19.06
C GLY A 23 2.87 -6.58 -17.86
N GLU A 24 2.36 -6.36 -16.65
CA GLU A 24 3.12 -6.62 -15.42
C GLU A 24 3.63 -8.06 -15.30
N GLY A 25 2.86 -9.05 -15.77
CA GLY A 25 3.23 -10.46 -15.60
C GLY A 25 4.47 -10.90 -16.38
N SER A 26 4.86 -10.16 -17.42
CA SER A 26 6.06 -10.48 -18.22
C SER A 26 7.37 -10.16 -17.50
N TRP A 27 7.33 -9.33 -16.45
CA TRP A 27 8.54 -8.86 -15.76
C TRP A 27 8.43 -8.89 -14.24
N ARG A 28 7.26 -8.63 -13.65
CA ARG A 28 7.09 -8.43 -12.21
C ARG A 28 7.45 -9.67 -11.40
N ARG A 29 7.06 -10.86 -11.88
CA ARG A 29 7.39 -12.13 -11.23
C ARG A 29 8.90 -12.39 -11.21
N ASN A 30 9.65 -11.92 -12.20
CA ASN A 30 11.10 -12.17 -12.28
C ASN A 30 11.83 -11.61 -11.05
N TYR A 31 11.39 -10.47 -10.50
CA TYR A 31 12.01 -9.92 -9.29
C TYR A 31 11.92 -10.86 -8.08
N HIS A 32 10.91 -11.73 -8.02
CA HIS A 32 10.81 -12.74 -6.97
C HIS A 32 11.86 -13.86 -7.09
N THR A 33 12.55 -13.99 -8.23
CA THR A 33 13.58 -15.03 -8.42
C THR A 33 14.97 -14.60 -8.00
N PHE A 34 15.21 -13.29 -7.80
CA PHE A 34 16.55 -12.77 -7.47
C PHE A 34 16.59 -11.70 -6.37
N LEU A 35 15.46 -11.19 -5.87
CA LEU A 35 15.40 -10.29 -4.72
C LEU A 35 14.57 -10.89 -3.60
N ASP A 36 15.00 -10.67 -2.36
CA ASP A 36 14.22 -10.93 -1.15
C ASP A 36 14.06 -9.66 -0.32
N GLY A 37 12.82 -9.22 -0.11
CA GLY A 37 12.53 -7.96 0.55
C GLY A 37 11.14 -7.39 0.24
N ASN A 38 10.95 -6.11 0.56
CA ASN A 38 9.75 -5.36 0.18
C ASN A 38 9.92 -4.75 -1.21
N LEU A 39 9.33 -5.39 -2.22
CA LEU A 39 9.43 -4.97 -3.63
C LEU A 39 8.46 -3.84 -4.00
N TYR A 40 7.57 -3.43 -3.10
CA TYR A 40 6.51 -2.46 -3.41
C TYR A 40 6.06 -1.61 -2.20
N PRO A 41 6.98 -0.82 -1.60
CA PRO A 41 6.74 -0.21 -0.28
C PRO A 41 5.81 1.01 -0.32
N THR A 42 5.63 1.64 -1.49
CA THR A 42 5.12 3.02 -1.58
C THR A 42 3.64 3.16 -1.25
N HIS A 43 2.79 2.19 -1.60
CA HIS A 43 1.33 2.30 -1.43
C HIS A 43 0.90 2.45 0.03
N GLY A 44 1.53 1.70 0.93
CA GLY A 44 1.28 1.81 2.36
C GLY A 44 2.11 2.91 3.01
N LEU A 45 3.38 3.05 2.62
CA LEU A 45 4.30 4.00 3.26
C LEU A 45 3.99 5.46 2.94
N GLY A 46 3.55 5.76 1.71
CA GLY A 46 3.33 7.13 1.25
C GLY A 46 2.39 7.93 2.16
N PRO A 47 1.15 7.47 2.42
CA PRO A 47 0.23 8.15 3.33
C PRO A 47 0.80 8.29 4.75
N VAL A 48 1.36 7.21 5.31
CA VAL A 48 1.95 7.22 6.67
C VAL A 48 3.10 8.21 6.77
N ALA A 49 3.96 8.29 5.76
CA ALA A 49 5.07 9.23 5.70
C ALA A 49 4.57 10.68 5.74
N GLN A 50 3.51 11.00 4.99
CA GLN A 50 2.89 12.33 5.05
C GLN A 50 2.27 12.62 6.42
N TYR A 51 1.57 11.66 7.03
CA TYR A 51 0.98 11.84 8.37
C TYR A 51 2.05 12.14 9.44
N MET A 52 3.23 11.55 9.29
CA MET A 52 4.35 11.72 10.22
C MET A 52 5.28 12.90 9.88
N GLY A 53 5.03 13.61 8.78
CA GLY A 53 5.87 14.73 8.36
C GLY A 53 7.27 14.30 7.94
N ILE A 54 7.41 13.12 7.33
CA ILE A 54 8.70 12.66 6.79
C ILE A 54 9.16 13.62 5.68
N ASN A 55 10.46 13.95 5.69
CA ASN A 55 11.10 14.99 4.87
C ASN A 55 10.54 16.41 5.10
N ARG A 56 9.72 16.61 6.12
CA ARG A 56 9.01 17.87 6.44
C ARG A 56 8.93 18.12 7.95
N GLY A 57 9.96 17.70 8.69
CA GLY A 57 10.04 17.86 10.15
C GLY A 57 10.44 16.59 10.90
N ASP A 58 10.30 15.42 10.26
CA ASP A 58 10.89 14.14 10.68
C ASP A 58 11.57 13.48 9.48
N ASN A 59 12.38 12.44 9.69
CA ASN A 59 13.06 11.70 8.63
C ASN A 59 13.16 10.22 8.98
N PHE A 60 13.30 9.36 7.97
CA PHE A 60 13.65 7.96 8.21
C PHE A 60 15.11 7.87 8.68
N LYS A 61 15.35 7.06 9.72
CA LYS A 61 16.68 6.90 10.32
C LYS A 61 17.30 5.55 9.98
N ARG A 62 16.55 4.47 10.20
CA ARG A 62 16.99 3.09 9.92
C ARG A 62 15.81 2.15 9.76
N ILE A 63 16.06 1.04 9.09
CA ILE A 63 15.11 -0.04 8.87
C ILE A 63 15.73 -1.37 9.27
N VAL A 64 14.91 -2.26 9.81
CA VAL A 64 15.23 -3.70 9.94
C VAL A 64 14.13 -4.44 9.20
N SER A 65 14.51 -5.37 8.33
CA SER A 65 13.58 -6.12 7.47
C SER A 65 13.86 -7.61 7.59
N MET A 66 12.78 -8.39 7.66
CA MET A 66 12.82 -9.85 7.73
C MET A 66 11.76 -10.41 6.77
N SER A 67 12.14 -11.46 6.05
CA SER A 67 11.24 -12.22 5.19
C SER A 67 10.88 -13.56 5.81
N SER A 68 9.66 -14.01 5.58
CA SER A 68 9.31 -15.42 5.74
C SER A 68 10.05 -16.28 4.69
N PRO A 69 10.01 -17.61 4.81
CA PRO A 69 10.31 -18.47 3.67
C PRO A 69 9.36 -18.20 2.49
N GLU A 70 9.78 -18.62 1.29
CA GLU A 70 8.95 -18.68 0.08
C GLU A 70 8.29 -20.05 -0.02
N PHE A 71 6.97 -20.07 -0.24
CA PHE A 71 6.24 -21.30 -0.52
C PHE A 71 5.10 -21.06 -1.53
N ASN A 72 4.45 -19.89 -1.50
CA ASN A 72 3.19 -19.67 -2.23
C ASN A 72 3.35 -19.64 -3.76
N LEU A 73 4.47 -19.12 -4.30
CA LEU A 73 4.68 -19.11 -5.75
C LEU A 73 5.10 -20.48 -6.25
N THR A 74 5.99 -21.15 -5.52
CA THR A 74 6.40 -22.54 -5.79
C THR A 74 5.20 -23.48 -5.76
N GLU A 75 4.39 -23.46 -4.71
CA GLU A 75 3.19 -24.29 -4.60
C GLU A 75 2.21 -23.99 -5.74
N PHE A 76 1.98 -22.71 -6.05
CA PHE A 76 1.07 -22.34 -7.13
C PHE A 76 1.58 -22.84 -8.49
N ARG A 77 2.87 -22.64 -8.80
CA ARG A 77 3.52 -23.09 -10.04
C ARG A 77 3.33 -24.59 -10.23
N ASP A 78 3.68 -25.36 -9.21
CA ASP A 78 3.68 -26.83 -9.27
C ASP A 78 2.27 -27.38 -9.39
N LYS A 79 1.31 -26.79 -8.68
CA LYS A 79 -0.09 -27.23 -8.71
C LYS A 79 -0.84 -26.87 -9.99
N HIS A 80 -0.58 -25.68 -10.56
CA HIS A 80 -1.41 -25.14 -11.66
C HIS A 80 -0.72 -25.17 -13.02
N ASN A 81 0.58 -25.48 -13.07
CA ASN A 81 1.36 -25.56 -14.30
C ASN A 81 1.14 -24.34 -15.25
N PRO A 82 1.25 -23.10 -14.73
CA PRO A 82 0.85 -21.90 -15.46
C PRO A 82 1.58 -21.80 -16.81
N ASN A 83 0.87 -21.28 -17.81
CA ASN A 83 1.36 -21.14 -19.18
C ASN A 83 1.90 -22.45 -19.79
N GLY A 84 1.30 -23.60 -19.44
CA GLY A 84 1.71 -24.91 -19.95
C GLY A 84 3.08 -25.37 -19.44
N GLY A 85 3.48 -24.92 -18.24
CA GLY A 85 4.73 -25.35 -17.61
C GLY A 85 5.98 -24.63 -18.07
N ARG A 86 5.84 -23.52 -18.80
CA ARG A 86 6.96 -22.64 -19.18
C ARG A 86 7.80 -22.15 -17.99
N HIS A 87 7.23 -22.17 -16.79
CA HIS A 87 7.85 -21.65 -15.58
C HIS A 87 8.35 -22.74 -14.62
N LYS A 88 8.24 -24.02 -14.99
CA LYS A 88 8.49 -25.17 -14.09
C LYS A 88 9.85 -25.14 -13.38
N ASP A 89 10.86 -24.55 -14.02
CA ASP A 89 12.24 -24.51 -13.51
C ASP A 89 12.58 -23.18 -12.80
N GLU A 90 11.64 -22.23 -12.74
CA GLU A 90 11.83 -20.96 -12.01
C GLU A 90 11.97 -21.23 -10.51
N LYS A 91 12.96 -20.64 -9.85
CA LYS A 91 13.12 -20.67 -8.38
C LYS A 91 12.83 -19.30 -7.81
N TYR A 92 12.05 -19.23 -6.74
CA TYR A 92 11.71 -17.99 -6.07
C TYR A 92 12.50 -17.86 -4.77
N VAL A 93 13.03 -16.66 -4.51
CA VAL A 93 13.82 -16.34 -3.32
C VAL A 93 13.14 -15.28 -2.46
N CYS A 94 12.22 -14.50 -3.01
CA CYS A 94 11.43 -13.54 -2.25
C CYS A 94 10.49 -14.27 -1.30
N GLY A 95 10.64 -14.01 0.00
CA GLY A 95 9.71 -14.53 0.99
C GLY A 95 8.26 -14.15 0.70
N ASP A 96 7.33 -15.02 1.08
CA ASP A 96 5.89 -14.80 0.85
C ASP A 96 5.39 -13.53 1.55
N ILE A 97 5.92 -13.26 2.75
CA ILE A 97 5.68 -12.04 3.53
C ILE A 97 7.02 -11.44 3.93
N ASN A 98 7.23 -10.19 3.54
CA ASN A 98 8.28 -9.35 4.13
C ASN A 98 7.65 -8.41 5.17
N THR A 99 8.26 -8.31 6.35
CA THR A 99 7.91 -7.30 7.36
C THR A 99 9.15 -6.51 7.73
N ALA A 100 9.02 -5.19 7.70
CA ALA A 100 10.08 -4.29 8.14
C ALA A 100 9.58 -3.29 9.18
N ILE A 101 10.48 -2.87 10.05
CA ILE A 101 10.25 -1.83 11.05
C ILE A 101 11.22 -0.69 10.77
N ILE A 102 10.66 0.50 10.53
CA ILE A 102 11.39 1.74 10.33
C ILE A 102 11.38 2.54 11.64
N LYS A 103 12.55 3.07 12.02
CA LYS A 103 12.70 4.07 13.07
C LYS A 103 12.88 5.44 12.42
N THR A 104 12.19 6.46 12.91
CA THR A 104 12.37 7.85 12.47
C THR A 104 13.35 8.60 13.36
N GLU A 105 13.81 9.78 12.92
CA GLU A 105 14.70 10.64 13.71
C GLU A 105 14.03 11.16 14.98
N LEU A 106 12.73 11.46 14.94
CA LEU A 106 11.95 11.81 16.14
C LEU A 106 11.57 10.59 17.00
N GLY A 107 12.12 9.41 16.69
CA GLY A 107 11.95 8.21 17.50
C GLY A 107 10.63 7.47 17.29
N ARG A 108 9.85 7.80 16.26
CA ARG A 108 8.60 7.09 15.92
C ARG A 108 8.90 5.78 15.21
N THR A 109 7.92 4.89 15.15
CA THR A 109 8.03 3.60 14.46
C THR A 109 6.96 3.41 13.41
N ILE A 110 7.35 2.79 12.29
CA ILE A 110 6.46 2.38 11.21
C ILE A 110 6.72 0.91 10.93
N MET A 111 5.69 0.07 11.07
CA MET A 111 5.71 -1.30 10.57
C MET A 111 5.19 -1.29 9.13
N ILE A 112 5.93 -1.90 8.20
CA ILE A 112 5.56 -2.03 6.80
C ILE A 112 5.60 -3.49 6.35
N GLN A 113 4.54 -3.98 5.72
CA GLN A 113 4.48 -5.32 5.15
C GLN A 113 4.36 -5.33 3.63
N HIS A 114 4.94 -6.36 3.01
CA HIS A 114 4.75 -6.69 1.61
C HIS A 114 4.37 -8.16 1.48
N ASP A 115 3.22 -8.40 0.85
CA ASP A 115 2.70 -9.74 0.58
C ASP A 115 1.84 -9.68 -0.68
N VAL A 116 2.33 -10.29 -1.76
CA VAL A 116 1.60 -10.29 -3.03
C VAL A 116 1.19 -11.68 -3.52
N VAL A 117 1.36 -12.68 -2.67
CA VAL A 117 1.24 -14.09 -3.06
C VAL A 117 0.33 -14.88 -2.14
N SER A 118 0.18 -14.49 -0.87
CA SER A 118 -0.67 -15.21 0.08
C SER A 118 -2.16 -15.08 -0.28
N PRO A 119 -2.98 -16.12 0.00
CA PRO A 119 -4.42 -16.10 -0.25
C PRO A 119 -5.18 -15.30 0.82
N ARG A 120 -4.97 -13.98 0.87
CA ARG A 120 -5.62 -13.09 1.84
C ARG A 120 -6.24 -11.85 1.18
N PRO A 121 -7.24 -11.21 1.83
CA PRO A 121 -7.87 -10.00 1.31
C PRO A 121 -6.87 -8.86 1.08
N TYR A 122 -7.19 -8.00 0.11
CA TYR A 122 -6.42 -6.79 -0.16
C TYR A 122 -6.40 -5.87 1.06
N SER A 123 -5.23 -5.34 1.40
CA SER A 123 -5.10 -4.34 2.46
C SER A 123 -3.85 -3.50 2.25
N ARG A 124 -3.94 -2.22 2.61
CA ARG A 124 -2.77 -1.36 2.81
C ARG A 124 -2.51 -1.07 4.29
N ILE A 125 -3.31 -1.66 5.18
CA ILE A 125 -3.45 -1.40 6.63
C ILE A 125 -3.80 0.06 6.94
N ASN A 126 -3.00 1.02 6.47
CA ASN A 126 -3.16 2.47 6.62
C ASN A 126 -3.55 2.86 8.05
N ALA A 127 -2.64 2.62 9.01
CA ALA A 127 -2.90 2.85 10.41
C ALA A 127 -1.96 3.89 11.03
N LEU A 128 -2.53 4.74 11.87
CA LEU A 128 -1.84 5.76 12.63
C LEU A 128 -2.35 5.76 14.07
N CYS A 129 -1.45 5.53 15.02
CA CYS A 129 -1.74 5.59 16.45
C CYS A 129 -1.06 6.81 17.04
N GLY A 130 -1.85 7.71 17.63
CA GLY A 130 -1.40 8.85 18.41
C GLY A 130 -1.84 8.74 19.86
N THR A 131 -1.50 9.74 20.67
CA THR A 131 -1.85 9.75 22.11
C THR A 131 -3.32 9.98 22.41
N LYS A 132 -4.12 10.43 21.42
CA LYS A 132 -5.54 10.77 21.59
C LYS A 132 -6.50 9.94 20.75
N ALA A 133 -5.98 9.26 19.73
CA ALA A 133 -6.78 8.48 18.81
C ALA A 133 -5.92 7.52 18.00
N THR A 134 -6.56 6.48 17.48
CA THR A 134 -5.98 5.50 16.58
C THR A 134 -6.90 5.25 15.40
N PHE A 135 -6.40 5.42 14.19
CA PHE A 135 -7.08 5.07 12.94
C PHE A 135 -6.48 3.82 12.32
N PHE A 136 -7.32 2.99 11.72
CA PHE A 136 -6.94 1.90 10.82
C PHE A 136 -7.83 1.95 9.58
N GLY A 137 -7.25 1.66 8.41
CA GLY A 137 -8.00 1.38 7.20
C GLY A 137 -8.20 -0.11 6.97
N TYR A 138 -9.01 -0.44 5.94
CA TYR A 138 -9.22 -1.80 5.46
C TYR A 138 -9.78 -2.80 6.51
N PRO A 139 -10.95 -2.54 7.11
CA PRO A 139 -11.87 -1.41 6.90
C PRO A 139 -11.53 -0.19 7.77
N ASP A 140 -12.08 0.97 7.38
CA ASP A 140 -11.89 2.21 8.13
C ASP A 140 -12.54 2.15 9.52
N ARG A 141 -11.73 2.44 10.54
CA ARG A 141 -12.14 2.43 11.95
C ARG A 141 -11.29 3.41 12.75
N LEU A 142 -11.93 4.15 13.66
CA LEU A 142 -11.30 5.18 14.49
C LEU A 142 -11.67 4.94 15.95
N CYS A 143 -10.66 4.81 16.81
CA CYS A 143 -10.80 4.80 18.26
C CYS A 143 -10.29 6.13 18.80
N VAL A 144 -11.10 6.83 19.61
CA VAL A 144 -10.72 8.03 20.35
C VAL A 144 -10.45 7.62 21.80
N ASP A 145 -9.44 8.24 22.41
CA ASP A 145 -9.01 7.96 23.79
C ASP A 145 -10.19 7.96 24.78
N GLY A 146 -10.14 7.04 25.74
CA GLY A 146 -11.23 6.76 26.69
C GLY A 146 -12.22 5.66 26.27
N SER A 147 -12.03 5.02 25.12
CA SER A 147 -12.81 3.86 24.66
C SER A 147 -11.94 2.60 24.55
N HIS A 148 -12.49 1.44 24.91
CA HIS A 148 -11.89 0.14 24.58
C HIS A 148 -12.35 -0.41 23.22
N ASP A 149 -13.37 0.21 22.63
CA ASP A 149 -13.96 -0.14 21.34
C ASP A 149 -13.66 0.92 20.27
N TRP A 150 -13.91 0.58 19.00
CA TRP A 150 -13.88 1.56 17.90
C TRP A 150 -15.00 2.59 18.11
N THR A 151 -14.62 3.85 18.33
CA THR A 151 -15.56 4.97 18.49
C THR A 151 -16.35 5.23 17.21
N TYR A 152 -15.71 5.02 16.05
CA TYR A 152 -16.35 5.09 14.74
C TYR A 152 -15.95 3.87 13.91
N GLU A 153 -16.95 3.13 13.45
CA GLU A 153 -16.84 2.05 12.47
C GLU A 153 -18.12 1.96 11.64
N GLY A 154 -18.09 1.24 10.52
CA GLY A 154 -19.25 1.07 9.64
C GLY A 154 -19.91 2.40 9.23
N PRO A 155 -21.25 2.52 9.29
CA PRO A 155 -21.96 3.75 8.89
C PRO A 155 -21.54 5.01 9.68
N ALA A 156 -21.17 4.85 10.95
CA ALA A 156 -20.70 5.98 11.77
C ALA A 156 -19.36 6.51 11.27
N MET A 157 -18.45 5.61 10.86
CA MET A 157 -17.18 5.99 10.24
C MET A 157 -17.39 6.63 8.87
N GLU A 158 -18.28 6.11 8.03
CA GLU A 158 -18.61 6.72 6.73
C GLU A 158 -19.08 8.16 6.87
N LYS A 159 -19.98 8.41 7.84
CA LYS A 159 -20.45 9.76 8.17
C LYS A 159 -19.28 10.65 8.64
N PHE A 160 -18.46 10.16 9.56
CA PHE A 160 -17.29 10.87 10.07
C PHE A 160 -16.34 11.27 8.93
N MET A 161 -16.02 10.34 8.02
CA MET A 161 -15.13 10.59 6.88
C MET A 161 -15.72 11.60 5.90
N LYS A 162 -17.03 11.58 5.66
CA LYS A 162 -17.70 12.55 4.80
C LYS A 162 -17.64 13.97 5.38
N GLU A 163 -17.91 14.11 6.67
CA GLU A 163 -17.90 15.40 7.37
C GLU A 163 -16.48 15.97 7.49
N ASN A 164 -15.49 15.11 7.75
CA ASN A 164 -14.10 15.50 7.99
C ASN A 164 -13.18 15.35 6.76
N GLY A 165 -13.74 15.01 5.60
CA GLY A 165 -12.97 14.76 4.38
C GLY A 165 -12.10 15.95 3.93
N HIS A 166 -10.94 15.64 3.35
CA HIS A 166 -9.97 16.62 2.88
C HIS A 166 -10.60 17.64 1.90
N PRO A 167 -10.27 18.94 1.94
CA PRO A 167 -10.86 19.95 1.05
C PRO A 167 -10.76 19.63 -0.44
N ILE A 168 -9.64 19.07 -0.90
CA ILE A 168 -9.50 18.62 -2.30
C ILE A 168 -10.54 17.53 -2.61
N TRP A 169 -10.72 16.55 -1.72
CA TRP A 169 -11.71 15.49 -1.91
C TRP A 169 -13.14 16.03 -1.92
N LYS A 170 -13.45 17.01 -1.07
CA LYS A 170 -14.76 17.70 -1.11
C LYS A 170 -14.97 18.48 -2.40
N LYS A 171 -13.91 19.07 -2.97
CA LYS A 171 -13.97 19.85 -4.21
C LYS A 171 -14.15 19.00 -5.46
N ILE A 172 -13.42 17.89 -5.58
CA ILE A 172 -13.34 17.11 -6.84
C ILE A 172 -13.62 15.61 -6.68
N GLY A 173 -13.78 15.10 -5.45
CA GLY A 173 -13.90 13.67 -5.18
C GLY A 173 -15.16 13.02 -5.74
N ASP A 174 -16.28 13.75 -5.84
CA ASP A 174 -17.50 13.24 -6.47
C ASP A 174 -17.31 13.03 -7.97
N TYR A 175 -16.64 13.96 -8.64
CA TYR A 175 -16.28 13.82 -10.05
C TYR A 175 -15.27 12.69 -10.24
N ALA A 176 -14.25 12.63 -9.38
CA ALA A 176 -13.22 11.60 -9.39
C ALA A 176 -13.81 10.18 -9.26
N ARG A 177 -14.84 10.00 -8.43
CA ARG A 177 -15.52 8.71 -8.27
C ARG A 177 -16.43 8.37 -9.44
N LYS A 178 -17.26 9.33 -9.89
CA LYS A 178 -18.27 9.10 -10.94
C LYS A 178 -17.66 8.85 -12.32
N GLY A 179 -16.51 9.45 -12.61
CA GLY A 179 -15.85 9.29 -13.91
C GLY A 179 -15.21 7.91 -14.13
N GLY A 180 -15.30 6.98 -13.17
CA GLY A 180 -14.69 5.65 -13.29
C GLY A 180 -13.17 5.69 -13.32
N PHE A 181 -12.56 6.78 -12.86
CA PHE A 181 -11.12 6.91 -12.76
C PHE A 181 -10.60 5.90 -11.73
N GLY A 182 -9.46 5.26 -12.05
CA GLY A 182 -8.97 4.07 -11.37
C GLY A 182 -8.91 4.16 -9.84
N HIS A 183 -9.00 2.99 -9.21
CA HIS A 183 -8.86 2.80 -7.76
C HIS A 183 -9.81 3.67 -6.91
N GLY A 184 -11.06 3.87 -7.37
CA GLY A 184 -12.07 4.63 -6.61
C GLY A 184 -11.89 6.15 -6.68
N GLY A 185 -11.16 6.65 -7.67
CA GLY A 185 -11.00 8.09 -7.97
C GLY A 185 -9.69 8.71 -7.47
N MET A 186 -8.86 7.98 -6.71
CA MET A 186 -7.58 8.53 -6.23
C MET A 186 -6.64 8.90 -7.37
N ASP A 187 -6.66 8.14 -8.47
CA ASP A 187 -5.82 8.38 -9.65
C ASP A 187 -6.14 9.73 -10.31
N TYR A 188 -7.42 10.11 -10.34
CA TYR A 188 -7.84 11.41 -10.83
C TYR A 188 -7.33 12.53 -9.94
N VAL A 189 -7.50 12.41 -8.62
CA VAL A 189 -7.06 13.43 -7.66
C VAL A 189 -5.54 13.61 -7.72
N MET A 190 -4.77 12.52 -7.82
CA MET A 190 -3.32 12.55 -7.97
C MET A 190 -2.89 13.34 -9.21
N ASN A 191 -3.43 12.97 -10.39
CA ASN A 191 -3.08 13.64 -11.64
C ASN A 191 -3.56 15.10 -11.68
N TRP A 192 -4.78 15.36 -11.18
CA TRP A 192 -5.33 16.71 -11.08
C TRP A 192 -4.43 17.59 -10.22
N ARG A 193 -3.99 17.11 -9.05
CA ARG A 193 -3.16 17.90 -8.14
C ARG A 193 -1.77 18.15 -8.69
N LEU A 194 -1.18 17.17 -9.39
CA LEU A 194 0.10 17.37 -10.08
C LEU A 194 0.00 18.50 -11.11
N LEU A 195 -1.01 18.47 -11.98
CA LEU A 195 -1.22 19.51 -12.99
C LEU A 195 -1.56 20.86 -12.37
N ASP A 196 -2.30 20.88 -11.27
CA ASP A 196 -2.58 22.09 -10.50
C ASP A 196 -1.29 22.74 -9.97
N CYS A 197 -0.35 21.94 -9.44
CA CYS A 197 0.96 22.43 -9.01
C CYS A 197 1.77 23.01 -10.18
N VAL A 198 1.80 22.32 -11.32
CA VAL A 198 2.49 22.78 -12.54
C VAL A 198 1.93 24.10 -13.03
N ARG A 199 0.59 24.25 -13.07
CA ARG A 199 -0.07 25.47 -13.55
C ARG A 199 0.16 26.67 -12.64
N GLN A 200 0.27 26.44 -11.33
CA GLN A 200 0.52 27.49 -10.34
C GLN A 200 2.01 27.79 -10.15
N GLY A 201 2.91 26.93 -10.66
CA GLY A 201 4.34 27.07 -10.43
C GLY A 201 4.75 26.79 -8.97
N ILE A 202 4.05 25.88 -8.28
CA ILE A 202 4.32 25.51 -6.89
C ILE A 202 4.91 24.09 -6.80
N THR A 203 5.59 23.81 -5.69
CA THR A 203 6.17 22.49 -5.41
C THR A 203 5.07 21.42 -5.33
N PRO A 204 5.22 20.27 -6.03
CA PRO A 204 4.30 19.15 -5.87
C PRO A 204 4.25 18.62 -4.44
N ASP A 205 3.09 18.10 -4.04
CA ASP A 205 2.88 17.59 -2.67
C ASP A 205 3.83 16.44 -2.30
N MET A 206 4.31 15.68 -3.30
CA MET A 206 5.40 14.70 -3.20
C MET A 206 6.57 15.12 -4.08
N THR A 207 7.77 15.15 -3.50
CA THR A 207 9.01 15.59 -4.14
C THR A 207 9.89 14.40 -4.52
N VAL A 208 10.99 14.68 -5.25
CA VAL A 208 11.99 13.66 -5.57
C VAL A 208 12.61 13.00 -4.32
N TYR A 209 12.71 13.73 -3.21
CA TYR A 209 13.24 13.19 -1.95
C TYR A 209 12.27 12.27 -1.23
N ASP A 210 10.97 12.35 -1.54
CA ASP A 210 9.99 11.40 -1.04
C ASP A 210 9.96 10.11 -1.87
N ALA A 211 10.39 10.21 -3.12
CA ALA A 211 10.46 9.07 -4.04
C ALA A 211 11.76 8.27 -3.90
N ALA A 212 12.87 8.95 -3.55
CA ALA A 212 14.18 8.35 -3.28
C ALA A 212 14.20 7.60 -1.95
#